data_AF-A0A9P9MJE8-F1
#
_entry.id   AF-A0A9P9MJE8-F1
#
_cell.length_a   1.000
_cell.length_b   1.000
_cell.length_c   1.000
_cell.angle_alpha   90.00
_cell.angle_beta   90.00
_cell.angle_gamma   90.00
#
_symmetry.space_group_name_H-M   'P 1'
#
loop_
_entity.id
_entity.type
_entity.pdbx_description
1 polymer ?
#
loop_
_entity_poly.entity_id
_entity_poly.type
_entity_poly.pdbx_seq_one_letter_code
_entity_poly.pdbx_strand_id
1 'polypeptide(L)'
;MASVTLYVSEPSPSVSQVSTAYSNVLAHPEQFYQGSDIVWMITSSALVFIMIPALSLIYAGLGNRSFAMTLFRLPLITAAFVGFQWALWGYALTFTQSTLSTNWWGGEMRAFALVDVLARPVGSGDGISGTSIPELVYVIYEGMFASFTAAIVCGGTMQRARPARFLIFISLWSVLVYYPVARWSWYTDGWSKKLGIMDFAGGTPVHIVSGTTVATFSIFCSFEEHTSFGESARAIRSMLSEVVECFIEPWKERMEYSVELYDILAFIVAMRRNKNSQQSNSHSDDENRDRIQGSAEADGLDDQEAIAQNTDHGATNGVIDGEVNDVPEGPRTPDQASTTPRMPESYSINYVLLGTAILWFGWAGFNGGSALGGNLRAVSAWASTHIAACSGGTTAVILIWWQKKKARGSNALANKPFSNITALYFCDGAIVGLVAITPGAGYVPVWSATIFGALSTLFVNFLREPAKIILKHDPLHISLLHAGAGVVGMGLTGLFAR
;
A
#
# COMPACT_ATOMS: atom_id res chain seq x y z
N MET A 1 -55.92 -6.36 -18.40
CA MET A 1 -55.33 -7.71 -18.50
C MET A 1 -54.26 -7.67 -19.58
N ALA A 2 -52.99 -7.50 -19.19
CA ALA A 2 -51.86 -7.63 -20.08
C ALA A 2 -51.01 -8.78 -19.54
N SER A 3 -51.07 -9.92 -20.21
CA SER A 3 -50.30 -11.12 -19.92
C SER A 3 -48.85 -10.90 -20.36
N VAL A 4 -47.96 -10.70 -19.38
CA VAL A 4 -46.52 -10.77 -19.59
C VAL A 4 -46.14 -12.24 -19.66
N THR A 5 -45.90 -12.74 -20.87
CA THR A 5 -45.34 -14.07 -21.09
C THR A 5 -43.85 -14.01 -20.73
N LEU A 6 -43.50 -14.43 -19.52
CA LEU A 6 -42.12 -14.70 -19.13
C LEU A 6 -41.67 -15.94 -19.90
N TYR A 7 -40.70 -15.80 -20.80
CA TYR A 7 -39.94 -16.93 -21.32
C TYR A 7 -39.15 -17.54 -20.15
N VAL A 8 -39.74 -18.55 -19.51
CA VAL A 8 -38.99 -19.45 -18.64
C VAL A 8 -38.15 -20.32 -19.57
N SER A 9 -36.89 -19.95 -19.75
CA SER A 9 -35.89 -20.86 -20.30
C SER A 9 -35.90 -22.11 -19.43
N GLU A 10 -36.03 -23.29 -20.06
CA GLU A 10 -35.99 -24.57 -19.35
C GLU A 10 -34.80 -24.63 -18.39
N PRO A 11 -34.97 -25.24 -17.20
CA PRO A 11 -33.86 -25.38 -16.26
C PRO A 11 -32.75 -26.17 -16.94
N SER A 12 -31.57 -25.56 -17.07
CA SER A 12 -30.36 -26.30 -17.43
C SER A 12 -30.23 -27.49 -16.48
N PRO A 13 -29.89 -28.69 -17.00
CA PRO A 13 -29.89 -29.91 -16.21
C PRO A 13 -29.01 -29.72 -14.97
N SER A 14 -29.57 -30.09 -13.82
CA SER A 14 -28.93 -30.01 -12.51
C SER A 14 -27.53 -30.64 -12.55
N VAL A 15 -26.54 -29.91 -12.05
CA VAL A 15 -25.13 -30.28 -11.91
C VAL A 15 -24.97 -31.39 -10.88
N SER A 16 -25.42 -32.60 -11.22
CA SER A 16 -25.14 -33.82 -10.48
C SER A 16 -24.32 -34.74 -11.37
N GLN A 17 -23.01 -34.79 -11.11
CA GLN A 17 -22.11 -35.87 -11.52
C GLN A 17 -22.18 -36.29 -13.00
N VAL A 18 -22.13 -35.34 -13.93
CA VAL A 18 -21.50 -35.67 -15.22
C VAL A 18 -20.04 -35.88 -14.90
N SER A 19 -19.58 -37.13 -14.90
CA SER A 19 -18.17 -37.44 -15.14
C SER A 19 -17.76 -36.62 -16.36
N THR A 20 -17.01 -35.55 -16.15
CA THR A 20 -16.61 -34.62 -17.21
C THR A 20 -15.56 -35.30 -18.06
N ALA A 21 -15.98 -36.33 -18.81
CA ALA A 21 -15.15 -37.02 -19.77
C ALA A 21 -14.66 -35.97 -20.77
N TYR A 22 -13.37 -35.97 -21.05
CA TYR A 22 -12.73 -35.04 -21.97
C TYR A 22 -13.44 -34.97 -23.34
N SER A 23 -14.01 -36.10 -23.79
CA SER A 23 -14.85 -36.19 -24.99
C SER A 23 -16.08 -35.28 -24.96
N ASN A 24 -16.72 -35.10 -23.79
CA ASN A 24 -17.90 -34.26 -23.65
C ASN A 24 -17.54 -32.78 -23.72
N VAL A 25 -16.41 -32.39 -23.13
CA VAL A 25 -15.90 -31.01 -23.22
C VAL A 25 -15.53 -30.66 -24.66
N LEU A 26 -14.94 -31.60 -25.40
CA LEU A 26 -14.63 -31.39 -26.82
C LEU A 26 -15.88 -31.32 -27.70
N ALA A 27 -16.89 -32.14 -27.42
CA ALA A 27 -18.11 -32.18 -28.22
C ALA A 27 -19.03 -30.97 -27.95
N HIS A 28 -19.07 -30.49 -26.70
CA HIS A 28 -20.00 -29.45 -26.24
C HIS A 28 -19.33 -28.42 -25.32
N PRO A 29 -18.30 -27.68 -25.78
CA PRO A 29 -17.56 -26.73 -24.95
C PRO A 29 -18.46 -25.62 -24.37
N GLU A 30 -19.54 -25.25 -25.07
CA GLU A 30 -20.55 -24.27 -24.65
C GLU A 30 -21.31 -24.66 -23.38
N GLN A 31 -21.34 -25.94 -23.02
CA GLN A 31 -21.95 -26.41 -21.78
C GLN A 31 -21.05 -26.18 -20.56
N PHE A 32 -19.75 -25.99 -20.77
CA PHE A 32 -18.76 -25.88 -19.70
C PHE A 32 -18.19 -24.46 -19.58
N TYR A 33 -18.07 -23.74 -20.69
CA TYR A 33 -17.35 -22.47 -20.77
C TYR A 33 -18.21 -21.35 -21.36
N GLN A 34 -18.06 -20.15 -20.81
CA GLN A 34 -18.52 -18.93 -21.47
C GLN A 34 -17.34 -18.17 -22.09
N GLY A 35 -17.52 -17.71 -23.32
CA GLY A 35 -16.48 -16.96 -24.04
C GLY A 35 -16.08 -15.67 -23.34
N SER A 36 -17.03 -14.99 -22.68
CA SER A 36 -16.78 -13.77 -21.90
C SER A 36 -15.79 -13.99 -20.76
N ASP A 37 -15.87 -15.14 -20.08
CA ASP A 37 -14.97 -15.44 -18.97
C ASP A 37 -13.57 -15.76 -19.46
N ILE A 38 -13.46 -16.54 -20.54
CA ILE A 38 -12.16 -16.82 -21.16
C ILE A 38 -11.48 -15.52 -21.59
N VAL A 39 -12.23 -14.63 -22.28
CA VAL A 39 -11.70 -13.33 -22.73
C VAL A 39 -11.30 -12.46 -21.54
N TRP A 40 -12.13 -12.39 -20.50
CA TRP A 40 -11.82 -11.61 -19.30
C TRP A 40 -10.59 -12.15 -18.57
N MET A 41 -10.46 -13.47 -18.45
CA MET A 41 -9.34 -14.10 -17.75
C MET A 41 -8.03 -13.96 -18.52
N ILE A 42 -8.01 -14.15 -19.84
CA ILE A 42 -6.81 -13.90 -20.67
C ILE A 42 -6.39 -12.42 -20.57
N THR A 43 -7.36 -11.51 -20.63
CA THR A 43 -7.11 -10.07 -20.47
C THR A 43 -6.56 -9.76 -19.08
N SER A 44 -7.14 -10.36 -18.04
CA SER A 44 -6.68 -10.21 -16.66
C SER A 44 -5.27 -10.76 -16.46
N SER A 45 -4.92 -11.90 -17.06
CA SER A 45 -3.54 -12.41 -17.06
C SER A 45 -2.56 -11.41 -17.69
N ALA A 46 -2.91 -10.79 -18.82
CA ALA A 46 -2.06 -9.78 -19.45
C ALA A 46 -1.93 -8.51 -18.59
N LEU A 47 -2.99 -8.10 -17.91
CA LEU A 47 -2.98 -6.99 -16.96
C LEU A 47 -2.11 -7.27 -15.74
N VAL A 48 -2.14 -8.50 -15.18
CA VAL A 48 -1.22 -8.87 -14.09
C VAL A 48 0.22 -8.95 -14.60
N PHE A 49 0.45 -9.46 -15.81
CA PHE A 49 1.78 -9.48 -16.40
C PHE A 49 2.40 -8.08 -16.48
N ILE A 50 1.64 -7.06 -16.90
CA ILE A 50 2.17 -5.70 -17.02
C ILE A 50 2.48 -5.03 -15.67
N MET A 51 1.99 -5.58 -14.56
CA MET A 51 2.37 -5.13 -13.21
C MET A 51 3.85 -5.39 -12.91
N ILE A 52 4.47 -6.40 -13.53
CA ILE A 52 5.88 -6.76 -13.32
C ILE A 52 6.85 -5.69 -13.85
N PRO A 53 6.76 -5.24 -15.13
CA PRO A 53 7.55 -4.10 -15.60
C PRO A 53 7.17 -2.80 -14.88
N ALA A 54 5.90 -2.63 -14.49
CA ALA A 54 5.48 -1.48 -13.69
C ALA A 54 6.21 -1.42 -12.34
N LEU A 55 6.28 -2.54 -11.63
CA LEU A 55 7.04 -2.70 -10.39
C LEU A 55 8.53 -2.40 -10.59
N SER A 56 9.09 -2.87 -11.70
CA SER A 56 10.49 -2.64 -12.10
C SER A 56 10.79 -1.15 -12.30
N LEU A 57 9.85 -0.39 -12.87
CA LEU A 57 9.95 1.08 -12.98
C LEU A 57 9.93 1.74 -11.60
N ILE A 58 9.03 1.33 -10.71
CA ILE A 58 8.95 1.87 -9.34
C ILE A 58 10.26 1.64 -8.60
N TYR A 59 10.78 0.42 -8.61
CA TYR A 59 12.04 0.09 -7.93
C TYR A 59 13.24 0.82 -8.52
N ALA A 60 13.33 0.91 -9.85
CA ALA A 60 14.38 1.69 -10.50
C ALA A 60 14.29 3.19 -10.19
N GLY A 61 13.07 3.72 -10.07
CA GLY A 61 12.82 5.13 -9.73
C GLY A 61 13.13 5.48 -8.29
N LEU A 62 12.85 4.57 -7.34
CA LEU A 62 13.14 4.76 -5.92
C LEU A 62 14.60 4.45 -5.54
N GLY A 63 15.25 3.53 -6.27
CA GLY A 63 16.62 3.12 -6.00
C GLY A 63 17.68 4.13 -6.40
N ASN A 64 18.94 3.79 -6.10
CA ASN A 64 20.10 4.60 -6.46
C ASN A 64 20.35 4.60 -7.98
N ARG A 65 20.81 5.73 -8.53
CA ARG A 65 21.16 5.88 -9.95
C ARG A 65 22.09 4.77 -10.48
N SER A 66 23.10 4.42 -9.69
CA SER A 66 24.09 3.38 -10.05
C SER A 66 23.49 1.96 -10.10
N PHE A 67 22.36 1.74 -9.43
CA PHE A 67 21.72 0.43 -9.30
C PHE A 67 20.36 0.35 -10.02
N ALA A 68 19.87 1.45 -10.59
CA ALA A 68 18.57 1.55 -11.24
C ALA A 68 18.36 0.50 -12.35
N MET A 69 19.37 0.28 -13.22
CA MET A 69 19.29 -0.76 -14.26
C MET A 69 19.14 -2.16 -13.69
N THR A 70 19.76 -2.42 -12.53
CA THR A 70 19.65 -3.70 -11.84
C THR A 70 18.27 -3.88 -11.22
N LEU A 71 17.72 -2.84 -10.58
CA LEU A 71 16.36 -2.83 -10.02
C LEU A 71 15.27 -2.88 -11.10
N PHE A 72 15.58 -2.46 -12.33
CA PHE A 72 14.67 -2.62 -13.46
C PHE A 72 14.71 -4.04 -14.04
N ARG A 73 15.90 -4.56 -14.36
CA ARG A 73 16.01 -5.82 -15.13
C ARG A 73 15.79 -7.08 -14.29
N LEU A 74 16.17 -7.07 -13.01
CA LEU A 74 16.17 -8.29 -12.21
C LEU A 74 14.77 -8.76 -11.81
N PRO A 75 13.82 -7.90 -11.41
CA PRO A 75 12.45 -8.34 -11.18
C PRO A 75 11.82 -8.99 -12.43
N LEU A 76 12.13 -8.48 -13.64
CA LEU A 76 11.70 -9.10 -14.91
C LEU A 76 12.30 -10.49 -15.12
N ILE A 77 13.62 -10.64 -14.89
CA ILE A 77 14.31 -11.94 -15.01
C ILE A 77 13.77 -12.92 -13.96
N THR A 78 13.55 -12.47 -12.73
CA THR A 78 12.99 -13.27 -11.64
C THR A 78 11.57 -13.73 -11.97
N ALA A 79 10.73 -12.85 -12.47
CA ALA A 79 9.39 -13.19 -12.92
C ALA A 79 9.40 -14.24 -14.03
N ALA A 80 10.23 -14.06 -15.08
CA ALA A 80 10.34 -15.05 -16.15
C ALA A 80 10.82 -16.42 -15.64
N PHE A 81 11.79 -16.40 -14.73
CA PHE A 81 12.35 -17.61 -14.15
C PHE A 81 11.36 -18.36 -13.23
N VAL A 82 10.61 -17.64 -12.40
CA VAL A 82 9.55 -18.24 -11.57
C VAL A 82 8.35 -18.68 -12.42
N GLY A 83 7.99 -17.92 -13.46
CA GLY A 83 6.97 -18.33 -14.43
C GLY A 83 7.33 -19.64 -15.15
N PHE A 84 8.61 -19.85 -15.46
CA PHE A 84 9.09 -21.13 -15.97
C PHE A 84 8.96 -22.27 -14.94
N GLN A 85 9.37 -22.03 -13.68
CA GLN A 85 9.17 -23.02 -12.60
C GLN A 85 7.70 -23.34 -12.35
N TRP A 86 6.84 -22.33 -12.47
CA TRP A 86 5.40 -22.47 -12.34
C TRP A 86 4.85 -23.48 -13.37
N ALA A 87 5.24 -23.31 -14.63
CA ALA A 87 4.85 -24.21 -15.71
C ALA A 87 5.44 -25.62 -15.55
N LEU A 88 6.67 -25.75 -15.05
CA LEU A 88 7.30 -27.06 -14.83
C LEU A 88 6.64 -27.85 -13.69
N TRP A 89 6.44 -27.24 -12.52
CA TRP A 89 5.91 -27.96 -11.36
C TRP A 89 5.11 -27.09 -10.38
N GLY A 90 5.22 -25.76 -10.43
CA GLY A 90 4.54 -24.90 -9.44
C GLY A 90 3.03 -25.05 -9.47
N TYR A 91 2.42 -25.03 -10.66
CA TYR A 91 0.97 -25.25 -10.78
C TYR A 91 0.55 -26.64 -10.25
N ALA A 92 1.32 -27.68 -10.58
CA ALA A 92 1.07 -29.03 -10.09
C ALA A 92 1.08 -29.08 -8.55
N LEU A 93 2.11 -28.51 -7.93
CA LEU A 93 2.25 -28.50 -6.47
C LEU A 93 1.20 -27.65 -5.74
N THR A 94 0.64 -26.63 -6.40
CA THR A 94 -0.31 -25.70 -5.77
C THR A 94 -1.76 -26.12 -5.96
N PHE A 95 -2.19 -26.42 -7.19
CA PHE A 95 -3.62 -26.46 -7.54
C PHE A 95 -4.16 -27.82 -7.98
N THR A 96 -3.30 -28.84 -8.13
CA THR A 96 -3.79 -30.19 -8.41
C THR A 96 -4.16 -30.94 -7.14
N GLN A 97 -4.86 -32.07 -7.32
CA GLN A 97 -5.29 -32.93 -6.20
C GLN A 97 -4.10 -33.37 -5.37
N SER A 98 -4.28 -33.42 -4.05
CA SER A 98 -3.21 -33.81 -3.13
C SER A 98 -2.86 -35.28 -3.28
N THR A 99 -1.57 -35.58 -3.40
CA THR A 99 -1.06 -36.96 -3.25
C THR A 99 -0.92 -37.40 -1.80
N LEU A 100 -0.98 -36.44 -0.86
CA LEU A 100 -0.86 -36.67 0.58
C LEU A 100 -2.23 -36.50 1.26
N SER A 101 -2.46 -37.26 2.33
CA SER A 101 -3.71 -37.18 3.12
C SER A 101 -3.96 -35.82 3.78
N THR A 102 -2.91 -35.05 4.02
CA THR A 102 -2.95 -33.83 4.84
C THR A 102 -3.21 -32.55 4.02
N ASN A 103 -3.33 -32.62 2.68
CA ASN A 103 -3.67 -31.55 1.73
C ASN A 103 -2.88 -30.23 1.80
N TRP A 104 -1.98 -30.03 2.77
CA TRP A 104 -1.23 -28.79 3.00
C TRP A 104 -0.05 -28.60 2.05
N TRP A 105 0.44 -29.67 1.42
CA TRP A 105 1.59 -29.64 0.53
C TRP A 105 1.48 -30.68 -0.57
N GLY A 106 2.02 -30.35 -1.75
CA GLY A 106 2.13 -31.26 -2.88
C GLY A 106 0.86 -31.35 -3.73
N GLY A 107 1.00 -32.01 -4.86
CA GLY A 107 -0.09 -32.26 -5.80
C GLY A 107 0.31 -33.34 -6.80
N GLU A 108 -0.68 -33.84 -7.53
CA GLU A 108 -0.47 -34.81 -8.60
C GLU A 108 0.43 -34.25 -9.71
N MET A 109 1.43 -35.04 -10.10
CA MET A 109 2.37 -34.68 -11.15
C MET A 109 1.79 -34.78 -12.57
N ARG A 110 0.47 -34.99 -12.73
CA ARG A 110 -0.19 -34.97 -14.06
C ARG A 110 0.04 -33.65 -14.80
N ALA A 111 0.12 -32.56 -14.04
CA ALA A 111 0.29 -31.21 -14.57
C ALA A 111 1.78 -30.80 -14.63
N PHE A 112 2.70 -31.73 -14.36
CA PHE A 112 4.13 -31.48 -14.54
C PHE A 112 4.40 -31.09 -16.00
N ALA A 113 5.14 -30.00 -16.19
CA ALA A 113 5.43 -29.40 -17.49
C ALA A 113 4.18 -29.17 -18.37
N LEU A 114 3.02 -28.96 -17.74
CA LEU A 114 1.73 -28.74 -18.40
C LEU A 114 1.26 -29.91 -19.30
N VAL A 115 1.74 -31.14 -19.06
CA VAL A 115 1.45 -32.31 -19.92
C VAL A 115 -0.05 -32.63 -20.00
N ASP A 116 -0.74 -32.75 -18.86
CA ASP A 116 -2.20 -32.95 -18.80
C ASP A 116 -2.91 -31.69 -18.30
N VAL A 117 -2.74 -30.58 -19.03
CA VAL A 117 -3.33 -29.28 -18.72
C VAL A 117 -3.84 -28.62 -20.01
N LEU A 118 -5.16 -28.59 -20.19
CA LEU A 118 -5.75 -27.86 -21.32
C LEU A 118 -7.18 -27.38 -21.00
N ALA A 119 -8.14 -28.29 -21.16
CA ALA A 119 -9.56 -27.98 -21.16
C ALA A 119 -10.31 -28.69 -20.01
N ARG A 120 -9.65 -28.94 -18.88
CA ARG A 120 -10.36 -29.40 -17.68
C ARG A 120 -11.09 -28.18 -17.07
N PRO A 121 -12.39 -28.27 -16.73
CA PRO A 121 -13.08 -27.14 -16.11
C PRO A 121 -12.56 -26.87 -14.69
N VAL A 122 -12.27 -25.60 -14.39
CA VAL A 122 -11.88 -25.12 -13.05
C VAL A 122 -12.69 -23.88 -12.66
N GLY A 123 -12.82 -23.61 -11.35
CA GLY A 123 -13.50 -22.42 -10.82
C GLY A 123 -14.99 -22.60 -10.44
N SER A 124 -15.61 -23.75 -10.74
CA SER A 124 -17.03 -24.04 -10.50
C SER A 124 -17.41 -24.46 -9.06
N GLY A 125 -16.47 -24.39 -8.11
CA GLY A 125 -16.59 -25.07 -6.81
C GLY A 125 -17.16 -24.28 -5.62
N ASP A 126 -17.34 -22.96 -5.73
CA ASP A 126 -17.60 -22.12 -4.54
C ASP A 126 -19.10 -21.82 -4.28
N GLY A 127 -20.04 -22.53 -4.92
CA GLY A 127 -21.49 -22.31 -4.70
C GLY A 127 -22.03 -20.95 -5.17
N ILE A 128 -21.15 -20.07 -5.62
CA ILE A 128 -21.47 -18.90 -6.43
C ILE A 128 -21.58 -19.42 -7.86
N SER A 129 -22.64 -19.02 -8.55
CA SER A 129 -22.97 -19.33 -9.95
C SER A 129 -21.89 -18.84 -10.93
N GLY A 130 -20.68 -19.38 -10.80
CA GLY A 130 -19.52 -19.14 -11.63
C GLY A 130 -19.44 -20.23 -12.67
N THR A 131 -19.47 -19.81 -13.90
CA THR A 131 -19.12 -20.55 -15.10
C THR A 131 -17.67 -21.03 -14.97
N SER A 132 -17.41 -22.24 -15.45
CA SER A 132 -16.04 -22.77 -15.38
C SER A 132 -15.16 -22.07 -16.42
N ILE A 133 -13.87 -22.04 -16.16
CA ILE A 133 -12.85 -21.63 -17.15
C ILE A 133 -11.96 -22.83 -17.49
N PRO A 134 -11.31 -22.85 -18.67
CA PRO A 134 -10.34 -23.89 -19.00
C PRO A 134 -9.14 -23.87 -18.06
N GLU A 135 -8.67 -25.04 -17.63
CA GLU A 135 -7.53 -25.20 -16.72
C GLU A 135 -6.30 -24.41 -17.15
N LEU A 136 -5.96 -24.41 -18.45
CA LEU A 136 -4.80 -23.69 -18.95
C LEU A 136 -4.89 -22.17 -18.74
N VAL A 137 -6.10 -21.59 -18.83
CA VAL A 137 -6.31 -20.17 -18.56
C VAL A 137 -6.05 -19.86 -17.09
N TYR A 138 -6.52 -20.74 -16.20
CA TYR A 138 -6.28 -20.63 -14.77
C TYR A 138 -4.78 -20.75 -14.42
N VAL A 139 -4.08 -21.70 -15.05
CA VAL A 139 -2.62 -21.87 -14.91
C VAL A 139 -1.88 -20.59 -15.28
N ILE A 140 -2.24 -19.97 -16.41
CA ILE A 140 -1.60 -18.74 -16.88
C ILE A 140 -1.90 -17.59 -15.91
N TYR A 141 -3.16 -17.44 -15.49
CA TYR A 141 -3.57 -16.39 -14.56
C TYR A 141 -2.83 -16.47 -13.22
N GLU A 142 -2.90 -17.60 -12.54
CA GLU A 142 -2.23 -17.81 -11.24
C GLU A 142 -0.69 -17.77 -11.35
N GLY A 143 -0.14 -18.19 -12.50
CA GLY A 143 1.29 -18.08 -12.78
C GLY A 143 1.80 -16.64 -12.78
N MET A 144 0.93 -15.67 -13.12
CA MET A 144 1.28 -14.25 -13.03
C MET A 144 1.36 -13.78 -11.57
N PHE A 145 0.54 -14.31 -10.65
CA PHE A 145 0.64 -14.02 -9.21
C PHE A 145 1.96 -14.56 -8.66
N ALA A 146 2.34 -15.79 -9.04
CA ALA A 146 3.61 -16.38 -8.65
C ALA A 146 4.81 -15.52 -9.10
N SER A 147 4.79 -15.14 -10.38
CA SER A 147 5.83 -14.33 -11.01
C SER A 147 5.91 -12.92 -10.39
N PHE A 148 4.77 -12.29 -10.15
CA PHE A 148 4.68 -10.96 -9.55
C PHE A 148 5.14 -10.98 -8.08
N THR A 149 4.73 -11.99 -7.30
CA THR A 149 5.16 -12.13 -5.90
C THR A 149 6.67 -12.28 -5.79
N ALA A 150 7.26 -13.10 -6.66
CA ALA A 150 8.71 -13.26 -6.72
C ALA A 150 9.44 -11.97 -7.12
N ALA A 151 8.85 -11.19 -8.03
CA ALA A 151 9.36 -9.87 -8.41
C ALA A 151 9.33 -8.87 -7.23
N ILE A 152 8.32 -8.92 -6.36
CA ILE A 152 8.28 -8.12 -5.12
C ILE A 152 9.44 -8.50 -4.19
N VAL A 153 9.63 -9.79 -3.93
CA VAL A 153 10.73 -10.28 -3.07
C VAL A 153 12.08 -9.88 -3.64
N CYS A 154 12.25 -9.90 -4.96
CA CYS A 154 13.46 -9.42 -5.64
C CYS A 154 13.76 -7.95 -5.29
N GLY A 155 12.76 -7.07 -5.34
CA GLY A 155 12.96 -5.65 -5.06
C GLY A 155 13.60 -5.37 -3.69
N GLY A 156 13.15 -6.09 -2.66
CA GLY A 156 13.57 -5.86 -1.27
C GLY A 156 14.91 -6.50 -0.90
N THR A 157 15.36 -7.52 -1.65
CA THR A 157 16.54 -8.32 -1.28
C THR A 157 17.74 -8.06 -2.21
N MET A 158 17.50 -7.57 -3.42
CA MET A 158 18.50 -7.57 -4.49
C MET A 158 19.61 -6.53 -4.33
N GLN A 159 19.42 -5.47 -3.53
CA GLN A 159 20.50 -4.51 -3.29
C GLN A 159 21.72 -5.12 -2.58
N ARG A 160 21.55 -6.30 -1.94
CA ARG A 160 22.61 -7.00 -1.22
C ARG A 160 22.85 -8.44 -1.70
N ALA A 161 21.92 -9.03 -2.43
CA ALA A 161 22.08 -10.37 -2.97
C ALA A 161 22.86 -10.39 -4.30
N ARG A 162 23.74 -11.38 -4.48
CA ARG A 162 24.31 -11.66 -5.81
C ARG A 162 23.24 -12.32 -6.69
N PRO A 163 23.02 -11.90 -7.95
CA PRO A 163 21.91 -12.39 -8.77
C PRO A 163 21.80 -13.92 -8.85
N ALA A 164 22.92 -14.63 -9.04
CA ALA A 164 22.92 -16.10 -9.10
C ALA A 164 22.47 -16.75 -7.78
N ARG A 165 22.91 -16.21 -6.63
CA ARG A 165 22.50 -16.70 -5.30
C ARG A 165 21.03 -16.40 -5.05
N PHE A 166 20.57 -15.22 -5.48
CA PHE A 166 19.17 -14.85 -5.41
C PHE A 166 18.28 -15.78 -6.23
N LEU A 167 18.69 -16.17 -7.44
CA LEU A 167 17.90 -17.11 -8.25
C LEU A 167 17.76 -18.49 -7.59
N ILE A 168 18.79 -18.98 -6.91
CA ILE A 168 18.69 -20.21 -6.11
C ILE A 168 17.72 -20.00 -4.94
N PHE A 169 17.89 -18.90 -4.20
CA PHE A 169 17.01 -18.55 -3.08
C PHE A 169 15.55 -18.47 -3.52
N ILE A 170 15.23 -17.71 -4.57
CA ILE A 170 13.85 -17.52 -5.01
C ILE A 170 13.25 -18.80 -5.57
N SER A 171 14.05 -19.70 -6.17
CA SER A 171 13.59 -21.04 -6.57
C SER A 171 13.11 -21.84 -5.36
N LEU A 172 13.96 -21.93 -4.34
CA LEU A 172 13.66 -22.68 -3.13
C LEU A 172 12.52 -22.02 -2.36
N TRP A 173 12.48 -20.69 -2.32
CA TRP A 173 11.42 -19.93 -1.69
C TRP A 173 10.07 -20.12 -2.39
N SER A 174 10.04 -20.15 -3.73
CA SER A 174 8.80 -20.42 -4.47
C SER A 174 8.24 -21.79 -4.11
N VAL A 175 9.10 -22.81 -4.04
CA VAL A 175 8.71 -24.17 -3.64
C VAL A 175 8.32 -24.23 -2.16
N LEU A 176 9.13 -23.71 -1.25
CA LEU A 176 8.98 -23.96 0.18
C LEU A 176 8.06 -22.96 0.90
N VAL A 177 7.75 -21.81 0.28
CA VAL A 177 6.99 -20.73 0.93
C VAL A 177 5.80 -20.31 0.08
N TYR A 178 6.00 -19.96 -1.19
CA TYR A 178 4.89 -19.44 -2.00
C TYR A 178 3.86 -20.52 -2.36
N TYR A 179 4.27 -21.64 -2.96
CA TYR A 179 3.35 -22.71 -3.36
C TYR A 179 2.53 -23.31 -2.21
N PRO A 180 3.09 -23.58 -1.01
CA PRO A 180 2.30 -24.01 0.13
C PRO A 180 1.29 -22.94 0.54
N VAL A 181 1.69 -21.67 0.69
CA VAL A 181 0.75 -20.63 1.13
C VAL A 181 -0.37 -20.40 0.12
N ALA A 182 -0.05 -20.35 -1.18
CA ALA A 182 -1.05 -20.28 -2.23
C ALA A 182 -2.02 -21.47 -2.19
N ARG A 183 -1.51 -22.69 -1.94
CA ARG A 183 -2.35 -23.89 -1.75
C ARG A 183 -3.24 -23.76 -0.52
N TRP A 184 -2.73 -23.26 0.59
CA TRP A 184 -3.52 -23.09 1.81
C TRP A 184 -4.70 -22.15 1.59
N SER A 185 -4.47 -21.05 0.88
CA SER A 185 -5.43 -19.97 0.67
C SER A 185 -6.42 -20.22 -0.47
N TRP A 186 -5.98 -20.78 -1.60
CA TRP A 186 -6.76 -20.80 -2.83
C TRP A 186 -7.11 -22.18 -3.36
N TYR A 187 -6.35 -23.23 -3.02
CA TYR A 187 -6.75 -24.59 -3.39
C TYR A 187 -8.02 -24.98 -2.62
N THR A 188 -8.95 -25.67 -3.29
CA THR A 188 -10.28 -26.00 -2.76
C THR A 188 -10.21 -26.82 -1.46
N ASP A 189 -9.21 -27.69 -1.33
CA ASP A 189 -8.97 -28.45 -0.10
C ASP A 189 -7.87 -27.87 0.81
N GLY A 190 -7.40 -26.66 0.51
CA GLY A 190 -6.48 -25.92 1.36
C GLY A 190 -7.09 -25.67 2.74
N TRP A 191 -6.29 -25.82 3.80
CA TRP A 191 -6.80 -25.71 5.17
C TRP A 191 -7.36 -24.31 5.48
N SER A 192 -6.73 -23.25 4.97
CA SER A 192 -7.16 -21.86 5.22
C SER A 192 -8.46 -21.56 4.49
N LYS A 193 -8.59 -22.00 3.23
CA LYS A 193 -9.85 -21.94 2.48
C LYS A 193 -10.97 -22.71 3.18
N LYS A 194 -10.71 -23.94 3.66
CA LYS A 194 -11.69 -24.77 4.38
C LYS A 194 -12.14 -24.19 5.72
N LEU A 195 -11.26 -23.45 6.41
CA LEU A 195 -11.63 -22.70 7.61
C LEU A 195 -12.49 -21.46 7.31
N GLY A 196 -12.71 -21.11 6.04
CA GLY A 196 -13.49 -19.94 5.65
C GLY A 196 -12.70 -18.63 5.70
N ILE A 197 -11.36 -18.67 5.70
CA ILE A 197 -10.56 -17.46 5.60
C ILE A 197 -10.79 -16.82 4.23
N MET A 198 -11.19 -15.55 4.24
CA MET A 198 -11.52 -14.80 3.04
C MET A 198 -10.30 -14.07 2.50
N ASP A 199 -9.77 -14.54 1.38
CA ASP A 199 -8.68 -13.91 0.66
C ASP A 199 -8.95 -13.93 -0.85
N PHE A 200 -9.53 -12.84 -1.34
CA PHE A 200 -10.11 -12.78 -2.69
C PHE A 200 -9.06 -12.83 -3.79
N ALA A 201 -8.02 -12.00 -3.69
CA ALA A 201 -7.01 -11.85 -4.74
C ALA A 201 -5.57 -11.91 -4.19
N GLY A 202 -5.36 -12.33 -2.94
CA GLY A 202 -4.03 -12.71 -2.46
C GLY A 202 -3.39 -11.71 -1.52
N GLY A 203 -4.16 -11.20 -0.55
CA GLY A 203 -3.61 -10.49 0.59
C GLY A 203 -2.54 -11.32 1.30
N THR A 204 -2.78 -12.63 1.46
CA THR A 204 -1.87 -13.56 2.13
C THR A 204 -0.76 -14.06 1.21
N PRO A 205 -1.04 -14.83 0.12
CA PRO A 205 0.01 -15.46 -0.68
C PRO A 205 0.90 -14.47 -1.43
N VAL A 206 0.38 -13.29 -1.79
CA VAL A 206 1.16 -12.27 -2.48
C VAL A 206 1.75 -11.28 -1.49
N HIS A 207 0.93 -10.50 -0.81
CA HIS A 207 1.41 -9.30 -0.12
C HIS A 207 2.01 -9.59 1.26
N ILE A 208 1.30 -10.31 2.13
CA ILE A 208 1.84 -10.66 3.46
C ILE A 208 3.07 -11.55 3.31
N VAL A 209 3.03 -12.58 2.45
CA VAL A 209 4.16 -13.49 2.26
C VAL A 209 5.38 -12.79 1.67
N SER A 210 5.24 -11.96 0.61
CA SER A 210 6.39 -11.25 0.06
C SER A 210 6.93 -10.19 1.03
N GLY A 211 6.05 -9.41 1.66
CA GLY A 211 6.45 -8.36 2.60
C GLY A 211 7.13 -8.92 3.85
N THR A 212 6.63 -10.02 4.40
CA THR A 212 7.28 -10.69 5.54
C THR A 212 8.60 -11.34 5.13
N THR A 213 8.71 -11.88 3.91
CA THR A 213 9.99 -12.39 3.38
C THR A 213 11.04 -11.28 3.32
N VAL A 214 10.69 -10.09 2.84
CA VAL A 214 11.61 -8.94 2.81
C VAL A 214 11.96 -8.48 4.23
N ALA A 215 10.99 -8.44 5.15
CA ALA A 215 11.24 -8.10 6.55
C ALA A 215 12.22 -9.08 7.19
N THR A 216 11.99 -10.39 7.01
CA THR A 216 12.86 -11.46 7.51
C THR A 216 14.26 -11.35 6.93
N PHE A 217 14.39 -11.15 5.61
CA PHE A 217 15.68 -10.91 4.98
C PHE A 217 16.40 -9.71 5.58
N SER A 218 15.68 -8.60 5.79
CA SER A 218 16.25 -7.41 6.42
C SER A 218 16.75 -7.69 7.84
N ILE A 219 16.01 -8.46 8.63
CA ILE A 219 16.42 -8.82 10.00
C ILE A 219 17.66 -9.72 9.97
N PHE A 220 17.70 -10.72 9.08
CA PHE A 220 18.88 -11.60 8.95
C PHE A 220 20.15 -10.85 8.56
N CYS A 221 20.06 -9.92 7.61
CA CYS A 221 21.20 -9.08 7.25
C CYS A 221 21.67 -8.20 8.43
N SER A 222 20.75 -7.72 9.27
CA SER A 222 21.12 -6.96 10.47
C SER A 222 21.91 -7.82 11.47
N PHE A 223 21.60 -9.11 11.59
CA PHE A 223 22.35 -10.03 12.45
C PHE A 223 23.73 -10.38 11.91
N GLU A 224 23.88 -10.52 10.59
CA GLU A 224 25.17 -10.84 9.96
C GLU A 224 26.21 -9.71 10.17
N GLU A 225 25.76 -8.46 10.31
CA GLU A 225 26.61 -7.31 10.65
C GLU A 225 27.14 -7.36 12.11
N HIS A 226 26.56 -8.20 12.98
CA HIS A 226 26.95 -8.33 14.39
C HIS A 226 27.55 -9.72 14.67
N THR A 227 28.88 -9.82 14.54
CA THR A 227 29.65 -11.08 14.56
C THR A 227 29.65 -11.84 15.89
N SER A 228 29.24 -11.24 17.00
CA SER A 228 29.15 -11.87 18.32
C SER A 228 27.71 -11.99 18.81
N PHE A 229 27.34 -13.14 19.38
CA PHE A 229 26.01 -13.36 19.98
C PHE A 229 25.66 -12.30 21.06
N GLY A 230 26.67 -11.82 21.81
CA GLY A 230 26.50 -10.75 22.80
C GLY A 230 26.29 -9.35 22.17
N GLU A 231 26.81 -9.12 20.96
CA GLU A 231 26.55 -7.90 20.19
C GLU A 231 25.16 -7.96 19.55
N SER A 232 24.75 -9.12 19.04
CA SER A 232 23.39 -9.34 18.54
C SER A 232 22.33 -9.15 19.64
N ALA A 233 22.54 -9.66 20.85
CA ALA A 233 21.61 -9.47 21.97
C ALA A 233 21.54 -8.00 22.43
N ARG A 234 22.65 -7.26 22.39
CA ARG A 234 22.68 -5.81 22.65
C ARG A 234 22.02 -5.02 21.54
N ALA A 235 22.22 -5.40 20.28
CA ALA A 235 21.57 -4.80 19.12
C ALA A 235 20.04 -5.01 19.19
N ILE A 236 19.56 -6.22 19.51
CA ILE A 236 18.13 -6.48 19.74
C ILE A 236 17.61 -5.61 20.88
N ARG A 237 18.34 -5.51 22.00
CA ARG A 237 17.92 -4.69 23.13
C ARG A 237 17.89 -3.20 22.78
N SER A 238 18.84 -2.72 21.97
CA SER A 238 18.89 -1.35 21.42
C SER A 238 17.74 -1.10 20.45
N MET A 239 17.48 -2.03 19.53
CA MET A 239 16.35 -1.95 18.60
C MET A 239 15.03 -1.93 19.37
N LEU A 240 14.87 -2.77 20.39
CA LEU A 240 13.69 -2.78 21.24
C LEU A 240 13.56 -1.49 22.06
N SER A 241 14.66 -0.93 22.58
CA SER A 241 14.61 0.35 23.29
C SER A 241 14.32 1.52 22.35
N GLU A 242 14.89 1.54 21.14
CA GLU A 242 14.61 2.54 20.10
C GLU A 242 13.17 2.43 19.59
N VAL A 243 12.62 1.22 19.50
CA VAL A 243 11.19 0.99 19.22
C VAL A 243 10.35 1.53 20.36
N VAL A 244 10.68 1.20 21.60
CA VAL A 244 9.99 1.75 22.78
C VAL A 244 10.06 3.28 22.76
N GLU A 245 11.20 3.89 22.47
CA GLU A 245 11.34 5.33 22.36
C GLU A 245 10.50 5.89 21.20
N CYS A 246 10.57 5.30 20.01
CA CYS A 246 9.82 5.74 18.83
C CYS A 246 8.30 5.57 18.98
N PHE A 247 7.84 4.58 19.76
CA PHE A 247 6.42 4.34 20.01
C PHE A 247 5.89 5.04 21.26
N ILE A 248 6.70 5.24 22.31
CA ILE A 248 6.24 5.79 23.60
C ILE A 248 6.57 7.28 23.71
N GLU A 249 7.75 7.73 23.30
CA GLU A 249 8.16 9.12 23.52
C GLU A 249 7.32 10.12 22.70
N PRO A 250 6.98 9.87 21.42
CA PRO A 250 6.03 10.73 20.70
C PRO A 250 4.63 10.75 21.29
N TRP A 251 4.25 9.71 22.06
CA TRP A 251 2.99 9.66 22.81
C TRP A 251 3.09 10.38 24.14
N LYS A 252 4.23 10.35 24.84
CA LYS A 252 4.47 11.17 26.04
C LYS A 252 4.39 12.66 25.71
N GLU A 253 5.09 13.12 24.67
CA GLU A 253 5.01 14.51 24.23
C GLU A 253 3.57 14.90 23.80
N ARG A 254 2.86 14.02 23.07
CA ARG A 254 1.46 14.27 22.69
C ARG A 254 0.48 14.21 23.85
N MET A 255 0.73 13.40 24.87
CA MET A 255 -0.09 13.33 26.07
C MET A 255 0.14 14.56 26.96
N GLU A 256 1.37 15.08 27.05
CA GLU A 256 1.64 16.35 27.73
C GLU A 256 0.86 17.52 27.11
N TYR A 257 0.77 17.60 25.76
CA TYR A 257 -0.11 18.58 25.09
C TYR A 257 -1.62 18.37 25.36
N SER A 258 -2.05 17.15 25.71
CA SER A 258 -3.46 16.90 26.09
C SER A 258 -3.79 17.30 27.52
N VAL A 259 -2.77 17.45 28.39
CA VAL A 259 -2.93 18.04 29.73
C VAL A 259 -3.20 19.55 29.60
N GLU A 260 -2.52 20.26 28.69
CA GLU A 260 -2.83 21.67 28.39
C GLU A 260 -4.25 21.87 27.82
N LEU A 261 -4.80 20.89 27.09
CA LEU A 261 -6.19 20.96 26.61
C LEU A 261 -7.20 20.86 27.77
N TYR A 262 -6.86 20.15 28.84
CA TYR A 262 -7.67 20.06 30.06
C TYR A 262 -7.66 21.41 30.80
N ASP A 263 -6.53 22.10 30.85
CA ASP A 263 -6.41 23.45 31.42
C ASP A 263 -7.12 24.50 30.58
N ILE A 264 -7.07 24.39 29.24
CA ILE A 264 -7.82 25.27 28.33
C ILE A 264 -9.33 25.01 28.43
N LEU A 265 -9.76 23.74 28.55
CA LEU A 265 -11.16 23.39 28.78
C LEU A 265 -11.62 23.84 30.17
N ALA A 266 -10.79 23.70 31.20
CA ALA A 266 -11.06 24.20 32.56
C ALA A 266 -11.14 25.74 32.57
N PHE A 267 -10.29 26.42 31.81
CA PHE A 267 -10.31 27.87 31.63
C PHE A 267 -11.55 28.34 30.86
N ILE A 268 -11.94 27.64 29.79
CA ILE A 268 -13.17 27.92 29.03
C ILE A 268 -14.42 27.67 29.89
N VAL A 269 -14.43 26.61 30.71
CA VAL A 269 -15.51 26.32 31.66
C VAL A 269 -15.56 27.36 32.79
N ALA A 270 -14.41 27.82 33.30
CA ALA A 270 -14.33 28.89 34.29
C ALA A 270 -14.82 30.24 33.73
N MET A 271 -14.43 30.58 32.50
CA MET A 271 -14.92 31.77 31.78
C MET A 271 -16.43 31.74 31.55
N ARG A 272 -16.99 30.55 31.26
CA ARG A 272 -18.44 30.37 31.08
C ARG A 272 -19.21 30.49 32.40
N ARG A 273 -18.61 30.04 33.51
CA ARG A 273 -19.15 30.23 34.87
C ARG A 273 -19.16 31.70 35.29
N ASN A 274 -18.11 32.45 34.96
CA ASN A 274 -17.98 33.86 35.32
C ASN A 274 -18.94 34.77 34.52
N LYS A 275 -19.25 34.38 33.27
CA LYS A 275 -20.25 35.07 32.44
C LYS A 275 -21.69 34.91 32.97
N ASN A 276 -22.01 33.73 33.53
CA ASN A 276 -23.33 33.47 34.13
C ASN A 276 -23.50 34.18 35.50
N SER A 277 -22.42 34.41 36.26
CA SER A 277 -22.48 35.20 37.50
C SER A 277 -22.55 36.71 37.26
N GLN A 278 -21.97 37.22 36.18
CA GLN A 278 -22.15 38.63 35.80
C GLN A 278 -23.55 38.92 35.22
N GLN A 279 -24.16 37.96 34.55
CA GLN A 279 -25.50 38.11 33.98
C GLN A 279 -26.63 37.95 35.03
N SER A 280 -26.36 37.34 36.19
CA SER A 280 -27.32 37.36 37.32
C SER A 280 -27.23 38.64 38.16
N ASN A 281 -26.08 39.31 38.19
CA ASN A 281 -25.91 40.58 38.93
C ASN A 281 -26.31 41.82 38.11
N SER A 282 -26.32 41.75 36.78
CA SER A 282 -26.77 42.86 35.94
C SER A 282 -28.30 43.00 35.83
N HIS A 283 -29.08 42.17 36.53
CA HIS A 283 -30.54 42.32 36.64
C HIS A 283 -30.99 42.92 37.99
N SER A 284 -30.07 43.15 38.93
CA SER A 284 -30.36 43.86 40.18
C SER A 284 -29.92 45.32 40.19
N ASP A 285 -29.06 45.73 39.27
CA ASP A 285 -28.41 47.06 39.30
C ASP A 285 -29.05 48.10 38.38
N ASP A 286 -29.92 47.70 37.45
CA ASP A 286 -30.67 48.61 36.56
C ASP A 286 -31.89 49.25 37.24
N GLU A 287 -32.32 48.79 38.42
CA GLU A 287 -33.39 49.43 39.20
C GLU A 287 -32.91 50.65 40.03
N ASN A 288 -31.60 50.89 40.13
CA ASN A 288 -31.06 51.87 41.08
C ASN A 288 -30.29 53.05 40.43
N ARG A 289 -30.32 53.17 39.09
CA ARG A 289 -29.58 54.20 38.33
C ARG A 289 -30.40 55.39 37.82
N ASP A 290 -31.69 55.47 38.16
CA ASP A 290 -32.54 56.64 37.87
C ASP A 290 -32.58 57.69 38.99
N ARG A 291 -31.69 57.59 39.98
CA ARG A 291 -31.48 58.65 40.98
C ARG A 291 -29.99 58.97 41.05
N ILE A 292 -29.69 60.28 41.05
CA ILE A 292 -28.36 60.90 41.19
C ILE A 292 -27.76 61.25 39.80
N GLN A 293 -28.16 62.36 39.16
CA GLN A 293 -27.61 63.73 39.36
C GLN A 293 -26.26 63.85 38.60
N GLY A 294 -26.08 64.73 37.62
CA GLY A 294 -26.44 66.15 37.58
C GLY A 294 -25.21 66.96 37.98
N SER A 295 -24.73 67.83 37.08
CA SER A 295 -23.63 68.82 37.19
C SER A 295 -22.21 68.35 36.84
N ALA A 296 -21.65 68.89 35.74
CA ALA A 296 -20.59 69.91 35.75
C ALA A 296 -19.87 69.97 34.38
N GLU A 297 -20.00 71.12 33.71
CA GLU A 297 -19.07 71.70 32.72
C GLU A 297 -17.77 72.14 33.45
N ALA A 298 -16.62 72.55 32.90
CA ALA A 298 -16.19 73.10 31.61
C ALA A 298 -14.63 73.06 31.54
N ASP A 299 -14.10 73.63 30.46
CA ASP A 299 -12.78 74.28 30.27
C ASP A 299 -11.76 73.63 29.33
N GLY A 300 -11.17 74.47 28.48
CA GLY A 300 -10.26 74.14 27.38
C GLY A 300 -8.97 74.97 27.35
N LEU A 301 -8.40 75.01 26.14
CA LEU A 301 -7.33 75.86 25.59
C LEU A 301 -5.83 75.48 25.78
N ASP A 302 -5.24 75.19 24.60
CA ASP A 302 -4.02 75.70 23.94
C ASP A 302 -2.55 75.51 24.42
N ASP A 303 -1.75 75.22 23.37
CA ASP A 303 -0.40 75.68 23.00
C ASP A 303 0.91 74.87 23.25
N GLN A 304 1.56 74.56 22.10
CA GLN A 304 2.99 74.58 21.70
C GLN A 304 4.02 73.67 22.44
N GLU A 305 5.14 73.14 21.90
CA GLU A 305 5.91 73.30 20.66
C GLU A 305 6.90 72.10 20.48
N ALA A 306 7.22 71.78 19.21
CA ALA A 306 8.46 71.25 18.56
C ALA A 306 9.43 70.20 19.18
N ILE A 307 9.82 69.20 18.34
CA ILE A 307 11.18 68.89 17.77
C ILE A 307 11.17 67.42 17.26
N ALA A 308 11.10 67.15 15.94
CA ALA A 308 12.22 66.83 15.00
C ALA A 308 12.93 65.47 15.29
N GLN A 309 13.19 64.52 14.37
CA GLN A 309 13.48 64.52 12.93
C GLN A 309 13.29 63.12 12.28
N ASN A 310 12.73 63.13 11.07
CA ASN A 310 13.08 62.41 9.82
C ASN A 310 13.48 60.92 9.81
N THR A 311 12.77 60.15 8.99
CA THR A 311 13.26 59.76 7.65
C THR A 311 12.10 59.24 6.80
N ASP A 312 11.98 59.76 5.58
CA ASP A 312 10.99 59.37 4.60
C ASP A 312 11.66 59.21 3.23
N HIS A 313 10.98 58.44 2.38
CA HIS A 313 11.14 58.25 0.93
C HIS A 313 12.25 57.30 0.47
N GLY A 314 12.06 56.42 -0.51
CA GLY A 314 10.96 56.32 -1.48
C GLY A 314 11.52 56.17 -2.90
N ALA A 315 11.34 54.97 -3.46
CA ALA A 315 11.09 54.65 -4.87
C ALA A 315 12.21 54.64 -5.95
N THR A 316 12.04 53.65 -6.83
CA THR A 316 12.29 53.58 -8.30
C THR A 316 13.55 52.88 -8.88
N ASN A 317 13.24 51.88 -9.71
CA ASN A 317 13.79 51.38 -10.99
C ASN A 317 15.29 51.48 -11.33
N GLY A 318 15.85 50.36 -11.85
CA GLY A 318 17.05 50.37 -12.68
C GLY A 318 17.54 48.98 -13.11
N VAL A 319 17.29 48.62 -14.36
CA VAL A 319 17.94 47.52 -15.11
C VAL A 319 19.34 47.98 -15.51
N ILE A 320 20.39 47.21 -15.20
CA ILE A 320 21.73 47.33 -15.82
C ILE A 320 22.35 45.93 -15.95
N ASP A 321 22.73 45.58 -17.17
CA ASP A 321 23.55 44.44 -17.58
C ASP A 321 24.98 44.53 -17.01
N GLY A 322 25.56 43.40 -16.62
CA GLY A 322 26.94 43.33 -16.12
C GLY A 322 27.60 41.98 -16.36
N GLU A 323 28.61 42.00 -17.22
CA GLU A 323 29.58 40.99 -17.64
C GLU A 323 29.91 39.83 -16.67
N VAL A 324 29.96 38.63 -17.24
CA VAL A 324 30.54 37.41 -16.65
C VAL A 324 32.07 37.53 -16.70
N ASN A 325 32.71 37.68 -15.54
CA ASN A 325 34.16 37.49 -15.40
C ASN A 325 34.44 36.06 -14.91
N ASP A 326 35.03 35.24 -15.78
CA ASP A 326 35.57 33.93 -15.45
C ASP A 326 36.77 34.07 -14.49
N VAL A 327 36.63 33.57 -13.27
CA VAL A 327 37.73 33.42 -12.31
C VAL A 327 38.30 31.99 -12.44
N PRO A 328 39.63 31.79 -12.54
CA PRO A 328 40.19 30.44 -12.67
C PRO A 328 40.01 29.63 -11.37
N GLU A 329 39.41 28.43 -11.47
CA GLU A 329 39.31 27.49 -10.34
C GLU A 329 40.72 27.09 -9.85
N GLY A 330 41.05 27.47 -8.61
CA GLY A 330 42.21 26.93 -7.89
C GLY A 330 42.02 25.46 -7.48
N PRO A 331 43.07 24.78 -6.98
CA PRO A 331 43.05 23.34 -6.76
C PRO A 331 42.02 22.97 -5.69
N ARG A 332 41.10 22.04 -6.02
CA ARG A 332 40.07 21.53 -5.11
C ARG A 332 40.72 20.84 -3.91
N THR A 333 40.45 21.35 -2.71
CA THR A 333 40.73 20.65 -1.45
C THR A 333 39.89 19.37 -1.36
N PRO A 334 40.38 18.28 -0.75
CA PRO A 334 39.62 17.04 -0.63
C PRO A 334 38.38 17.28 0.25
N ASP A 335 37.19 17.00 -0.28
CA ASP A 335 35.93 17.08 0.46
C ASP A 335 36.01 16.29 1.76
N GLN A 336 35.80 16.96 2.89
CA GLN A 336 35.53 16.30 4.16
C GLN A 336 34.19 15.57 4.03
N ALA A 337 34.25 14.23 4.01
CA ALA A 337 33.08 13.37 3.95
C ALA A 337 32.12 13.68 5.12
N SER A 338 30.95 14.25 4.80
CA SER A 338 29.88 14.44 5.77
C SER A 338 29.39 13.08 6.26
N THR A 339 29.52 12.82 7.56
CA THR A 339 29.21 11.54 8.23
C THR A 339 27.71 11.29 8.47
N THR A 340 26.82 12.04 7.84
CA THR A 340 25.37 11.81 7.92
C THR A 340 24.90 10.94 6.76
N PRO A 341 24.23 9.79 7.01
CA PRO A 341 23.65 8.99 5.94
C PRO A 341 22.57 9.81 5.22
N ARG A 342 22.88 10.33 4.03
CA ARG A 342 21.87 10.94 3.15
C ARG A 342 20.92 9.82 2.71
N MET A 343 19.64 9.97 3.05
CA MET A 343 18.57 9.19 2.40
C MET A 343 18.78 9.30 0.88
N PRO A 344 18.88 8.19 0.14
CA PRO A 344 19.11 8.28 -1.29
C PRO A 344 17.95 9.02 -1.94
N GLU A 345 18.28 10.13 -2.60
CA GLU A 345 17.32 10.89 -3.39
C GLU A 345 16.86 9.98 -4.55
N SER A 346 15.55 9.80 -4.70
CA SER A 346 14.97 8.90 -5.71
C SER A 346 15.55 9.20 -7.08
N TYR A 347 16.05 8.18 -7.77
CA TYR A 347 16.69 8.35 -9.08
C TYR A 347 15.78 9.01 -10.12
N SER A 348 14.49 8.65 -10.15
CA SER A 348 13.53 9.22 -11.09
C SER A 348 12.10 9.12 -10.58
N ILE A 349 11.52 10.25 -10.18
CA ILE A 349 10.10 10.35 -9.77
C ILE A 349 9.17 10.01 -10.95
N ASN A 350 9.58 10.34 -12.18
CA ASN A 350 8.81 10.01 -13.38
C ASN A 350 8.65 8.49 -13.56
N TYR A 351 9.68 7.71 -13.20
CA TYR A 351 9.58 6.24 -13.22
C TYR A 351 8.64 5.72 -12.14
N VAL A 352 8.67 6.32 -10.95
CA VAL A 352 7.72 5.97 -9.88
C VAL A 352 6.29 6.26 -10.32
N LEU A 353 6.01 7.45 -10.85
CA LEU A 353 4.68 7.85 -11.32
C LEU A 353 4.17 6.93 -12.45
N LEU A 354 4.99 6.72 -13.48
CA LEU A 354 4.62 5.85 -14.60
C LEU A 354 4.41 4.41 -14.14
N GLY A 355 5.33 3.90 -13.31
CA GLY A 355 5.22 2.58 -12.73
C GLY A 355 3.96 2.42 -11.90
N THR A 356 3.64 3.36 -11.00
CA THR A 356 2.41 3.32 -10.21
C THR A 356 1.15 3.39 -11.06
N ALA A 357 1.12 4.20 -12.12
CA ALA A 357 -0.02 4.28 -13.03
C ALA A 357 -0.27 2.96 -13.77
N ILE A 358 0.78 2.33 -14.29
CA ILE A 358 0.68 1.02 -14.96
C ILE A 358 0.33 -0.07 -13.95
N LEU A 359 0.90 -0.02 -12.74
CA LEU A 359 0.62 -0.98 -11.67
C LEU A 359 -0.85 -0.92 -11.24
N TRP A 360 -1.40 0.29 -11.07
CA TRP A 360 -2.81 0.50 -10.78
C TRP A 360 -3.70 -0.02 -11.91
N PHE A 361 -3.36 0.29 -13.17
CA PHE A 361 -4.09 -0.25 -14.33
C PHE A 361 -4.08 -1.79 -14.35
N GLY A 362 -2.92 -2.41 -14.15
CA GLY A 362 -2.80 -3.87 -14.07
C GLY A 362 -3.57 -4.49 -12.90
N TRP A 363 -3.68 -3.78 -11.79
CA TRP A 363 -4.45 -4.22 -10.61
C TRP A 363 -5.94 -4.44 -10.90
N ALA A 364 -6.46 -3.84 -11.98
CA ALA A 364 -7.80 -4.13 -12.46
C ALA A 364 -7.98 -5.60 -12.84
N GLY A 365 -6.99 -6.20 -13.51
CA GLY A 365 -6.96 -7.62 -13.81
C GLY A 365 -6.60 -8.47 -12.59
N PHE A 366 -5.73 -7.95 -11.71
CA PHE A 366 -5.33 -8.65 -10.47
C PHE A 366 -6.49 -8.90 -9.52
N ASN A 367 -7.30 -7.87 -9.23
CA ASN A 367 -8.47 -8.04 -8.38
C ASN A 367 -9.70 -8.48 -9.18
N GLY A 368 -9.98 -7.83 -10.31
CA GLY A 368 -11.17 -8.15 -11.12
C GLY A 368 -11.13 -9.55 -11.74
N GLY A 369 -9.95 -10.04 -12.12
CA GLY A 369 -9.75 -11.41 -12.63
C GLY A 369 -9.95 -12.48 -11.57
N SER A 370 -9.78 -12.17 -10.28
CA SER A 370 -9.97 -13.14 -9.18
C SER A 370 -11.44 -13.46 -8.92
N ALA A 371 -12.36 -12.82 -9.66
CA ALA A 371 -13.74 -13.27 -9.79
C ALA A 371 -13.93 -14.47 -10.74
N LEU A 372 -12.85 -14.92 -11.41
CA LEU A 372 -12.79 -16.05 -12.33
C LEU A 372 -13.78 -15.99 -13.51
N GLY A 373 -14.18 -14.78 -13.92
CA GLY A 373 -15.08 -14.58 -15.05
C GLY A 373 -15.55 -13.14 -15.21
N GLY A 374 -16.12 -12.83 -16.37
CA GLY A 374 -16.68 -11.53 -16.73
C GLY A 374 -18.05 -11.32 -16.10
N ASN A 375 -18.10 -11.17 -14.78
CA ASN A 375 -19.33 -11.14 -14.00
C ASN A 375 -19.45 -9.90 -13.09
N LEU A 376 -20.60 -9.70 -12.44
CA LEU A 376 -20.84 -8.54 -11.57
C LEU A 376 -19.86 -8.47 -10.39
N ARG A 377 -19.31 -9.60 -9.96
CA ARG A 377 -18.29 -9.65 -8.92
C ARG A 377 -16.97 -9.05 -9.39
N ALA A 378 -16.56 -9.32 -10.64
CA ALA A 378 -15.41 -8.68 -11.26
C ALA A 378 -15.58 -7.15 -11.32
N VAL A 379 -16.78 -6.68 -11.68
CA VAL A 379 -17.11 -5.25 -11.70
C VAL A 379 -16.98 -4.62 -10.32
N SER A 380 -17.56 -5.26 -9.30
CA SER A 380 -17.47 -4.79 -7.90
C SER A 380 -16.02 -4.78 -7.41
N ALA A 381 -15.25 -5.84 -7.70
CA ALA A 381 -13.85 -5.93 -7.31
C ALA A 381 -12.99 -4.84 -7.95
N TRP A 382 -13.20 -4.56 -9.24
CA TRP A 382 -12.51 -3.47 -9.92
C TRP A 382 -12.87 -2.10 -9.34
N ALA A 383 -14.16 -1.84 -9.07
CA ALA A 383 -14.61 -0.60 -8.46
C ALA A 383 -14.01 -0.39 -7.06
N SER A 384 -14.05 -1.42 -6.20
CA SER A 384 -13.41 -1.39 -4.87
C SER A 384 -11.90 -1.11 -4.99
N THR A 385 -11.24 -1.72 -5.97
CA THR A 385 -9.80 -1.52 -6.24
C THR A 385 -9.48 -0.06 -6.55
N HIS A 386 -10.25 0.54 -7.45
CA HIS A 386 -10.06 1.94 -7.84
C HIS A 386 -10.31 2.89 -6.67
N ILE A 387 -11.40 2.70 -5.91
CA ILE A 387 -11.76 3.56 -4.78
C ILE A 387 -10.73 3.47 -3.64
N ALA A 388 -10.23 2.29 -3.31
CA ALA A 388 -9.21 2.13 -2.27
C ALA A 388 -7.87 2.78 -2.65
N ALA A 389 -7.46 2.68 -3.92
CA ALA A 389 -6.26 3.34 -4.42
C ALA A 389 -6.39 4.88 -4.35
N CYS A 390 -7.53 5.41 -4.78
CA CYS A 390 -7.86 6.84 -4.67
C CYS A 390 -7.83 7.32 -3.21
N SER A 391 -8.45 6.58 -2.29
CA SER A 391 -8.53 6.98 -0.88
C SER A 391 -7.18 6.89 -0.17
N GLY A 392 -6.38 5.87 -0.46
CA GLY A 392 -5.02 5.72 0.07
C GLY A 392 -4.08 6.81 -0.42
N GLY A 393 -4.03 7.06 -1.73
CA GLY A 393 -3.22 8.13 -2.31
C GLY A 393 -3.59 9.51 -1.78
N THR A 394 -4.90 9.81 -1.69
CA THR A 394 -5.39 11.09 -1.14
C THR A 394 -5.05 11.24 0.34
N THR A 395 -5.19 10.16 1.12
CA THR A 395 -4.86 10.16 2.55
C THR A 395 -3.37 10.43 2.76
N ALA A 396 -2.49 9.84 1.95
CA ALA A 396 -1.05 10.10 2.03
C ALA A 396 -0.70 11.57 1.73
N VAL A 397 -1.37 12.17 0.73
CA VAL A 397 -1.20 13.60 0.39
C VAL A 397 -1.66 14.51 1.53
N ILE A 398 -2.81 14.22 2.14
CA ILE A 398 -3.32 14.98 3.29
C ILE A 398 -2.34 14.89 4.47
N LEU A 399 -1.83 13.69 4.76
CA LEU A 399 -0.89 13.46 5.85
C LEU A 399 0.40 14.24 5.65
N ILE A 400 1.00 14.19 4.46
CA ILE A 400 2.26 14.89 4.22
C ILE A 400 2.08 16.42 4.22
N TRP A 401 0.91 16.91 3.77
CA TRP A 401 0.59 18.33 3.87
C TRP A 401 0.45 18.78 5.33
N TRP A 402 -0.24 17.99 6.16
CA TRP A 402 -0.39 18.24 7.58
C TRP A 402 0.96 18.19 8.31
N GLN A 403 1.78 17.18 8.05
CA GLN A 403 3.13 17.04 8.61
C GLN A 403 4.03 18.22 8.22
N LYS A 404 4.02 18.64 6.95
CA LYS A 404 4.81 19.78 6.48
C LYS A 404 4.35 21.10 7.12
N LYS A 405 3.04 21.29 7.29
CA LYS A 405 2.49 22.47 7.98
C LYS A 405 2.97 22.53 9.43
N LYS A 406 3.00 21.39 10.13
CA LYS A 406 3.48 21.29 11.52
C LYS A 406 5.01 21.45 11.63
N ALA A 407 5.78 21.02 10.63
CA ALA A 407 7.23 21.06 10.60
C ALA A 407 7.84 22.45 10.24
N ARG A 408 7.01 23.50 10.13
CA ARG A 408 7.47 24.88 9.85
C ARG A 408 8.36 25.39 10.99
N GLY A 409 9.67 25.19 10.86
CA GLY A 409 10.68 25.83 11.72
C GLY A 409 11.95 25.03 12.00
N SER A 410 11.99 23.70 11.85
CA SER A 410 13.17 22.94 12.34
C SER A 410 13.57 21.64 11.63
N ASN A 411 12.79 21.11 10.66
CA ASN A 411 13.05 19.76 10.13
C ASN A 411 13.50 19.74 8.66
N ALA A 412 14.31 18.72 8.33
CA ALA A 412 14.77 18.39 6.97
C ALA A 412 13.64 18.25 5.92
N LEU A 413 12.40 18.04 6.36
CA LEU A 413 11.21 17.98 5.50
C LEU A 413 10.75 19.35 5.00
N ALA A 414 11.04 20.44 5.73
CA ALA A 414 10.60 21.79 5.39
C ALA A 414 11.28 22.32 4.11
N ASN A 415 12.55 21.97 3.90
CA ASN A 415 13.39 22.49 2.81
C ASN A 415 13.27 21.71 1.48
N LYS A 416 12.53 20.60 1.45
CA LYS A 416 12.36 19.81 0.21
C LYS A 416 11.24 20.35 -0.69
N PRO A 417 11.39 20.29 -2.03
CA PRO A 417 10.38 20.75 -2.99
C PRO A 417 9.08 19.98 -2.80
N PHE A 418 7.99 20.71 -2.59
CA PHE A 418 6.72 20.12 -2.17
C PHE A 418 6.12 19.19 -3.23
N SER A 419 6.21 19.57 -4.51
CA SER A 419 5.66 18.80 -5.64
C SER A 419 6.20 17.36 -5.72
N ASN A 420 7.52 17.20 -5.61
CA ASN A 420 8.20 15.90 -5.69
C ASN A 420 7.82 14.98 -4.54
N ILE A 421 7.72 15.53 -3.32
CA ILE A 421 7.32 14.77 -2.14
C ILE A 421 5.86 14.34 -2.27
N THR A 422 4.97 15.25 -2.64
CA THR A 422 3.55 14.95 -2.79
C THR A 422 3.32 13.82 -3.79
N ALA A 423 4.02 13.82 -4.92
CA ALA A 423 3.93 12.77 -5.93
C ALA A 423 4.35 11.39 -5.38
N LEU A 424 5.49 11.30 -4.69
CA LEU A 424 5.97 10.05 -4.11
C LEU A 424 5.02 9.51 -3.03
N TYR A 425 4.55 10.37 -2.13
CA TYR A 425 3.62 9.96 -1.08
C TYR A 425 2.26 9.55 -1.64
N PHE A 426 1.77 10.24 -2.68
CA PHE A 426 0.56 9.80 -3.39
C PHE A 426 0.73 8.40 -3.96
N CYS A 427 1.87 8.12 -4.62
CA CYS A 427 2.16 6.81 -5.19
C CYS A 427 2.22 5.72 -4.13
N ASP A 428 2.93 5.96 -3.02
CA ASP A 428 2.99 5.04 -1.88
C ASP A 428 1.59 4.77 -1.31
N GLY A 429 0.79 5.82 -1.07
CA GLY A 429 -0.57 5.70 -0.55
C GLY A 429 -1.51 4.95 -1.50
N ALA A 430 -1.39 5.17 -2.81
CA ALA A 430 -2.18 4.45 -3.80
C ALA A 430 -1.83 2.95 -3.79
N ILE A 431 -0.54 2.60 -3.75
CA ILE A 431 -0.09 1.20 -3.64
C ILE A 431 -0.59 0.57 -2.34
N VAL A 432 -0.49 1.28 -1.20
CA VAL A 432 -1.01 0.79 0.08
C VAL A 432 -2.51 0.52 0.02
N GLY A 433 -3.29 1.40 -0.64
CA GLY A 433 -4.72 1.18 -0.84
C GLY A 433 -5.03 -0.04 -1.72
N LEU A 434 -4.28 -0.21 -2.81
CA LEU A 434 -4.37 -1.38 -3.70
C LEU A 434 -4.05 -2.69 -2.96
N VAL A 435 -2.97 -2.73 -2.19
CA VAL A 435 -2.60 -3.88 -1.37
C VAL A 435 -3.68 -4.19 -0.34
N ALA A 436 -4.15 -3.18 0.39
CA ALA A 436 -5.11 -3.37 1.48
C ALA A 436 -6.44 -3.96 0.99
N ILE A 437 -6.97 -3.49 -0.14
CA ILE A 437 -8.27 -3.96 -0.65
C ILE A 437 -8.19 -5.34 -1.32
N THR A 438 -6.99 -5.79 -1.72
CA THR A 438 -6.78 -7.07 -2.43
C THR A 438 -7.50 -8.28 -1.81
N PRO A 439 -7.39 -8.57 -0.49
CA PRO A 439 -8.11 -9.70 0.10
C PRO A 439 -9.63 -9.52 0.13
N GLY A 440 -10.13 -8.29 0.09
CA GLY A 440 -11.56 -7.98 0.26
C GLY A 440 -12.28 -7.54 -1.01
N ALA A 441 -11.58 -7.30 -2.13
CA ALA A 441 -12.12 -6.54 -3.26
C ALA A 441 -13.47 -7.07 -3.79
N GLY A 442 -13.63 -8.39 -3.89
CA GLY A 442 -14.86 -9.06 -4.31
C GLY A 442 -15.73 -9.62 -3.17
N TYR A 443 -15.44 -9.28 -1.91
CA TYR A 443 -16.23 -9.67 -0.73
C TYR A 443 -16.88 -8.48 -0.03
N VAL A 444 -16.33 -7.28 -0.19
CA VAL A 444 -16.78 -6.08 0.54
C VAL A 444 -17.57 -5.16 -0.37
N PRO A 445 -18.45 -4.32 0.18
CA PRO A 445 -19.12 -3.31 -0.61
C PRO A 445 -18.17 -2.21 -1.06
N VAL A 446 -18.40 -1.68 -2.26
CA VAL A 446 -17.53 -0.66 -2.87
C VAL A 446 -17.28 0.56 -1.97
N TRP A 447 -18.29 1.01 -1.21
CA TRP A 447 -18.13 2.17 -0.33
C TRP A 447 -17.08 1.94 0.78
N SER A 448 -16.98 0.71 1.32
CA SER A 448 -16.05 0.41 2.41
C SER A 448 -14.61 0.37 1.91
N ALA A 449 -14.36 0.21 0.61
CA ALA A 449 -13.03 0.27 0.03
C ALA A 449 -12.30 1.60 0.34
N THR A 450 -13.05 2.68 0.53
CA THR A 450 -12.50 3.97 0.99
C THR A 450 -11.77 3.81 2.33
N ILE A 451 -12.36 3.06 3.27
CA ILE A 451 -11.81 2.80 4.60
C ILE A 451 -10.52 1.99 4.50
N PHE A 452 -10.48 0.99 3.62
CA PHE A 452 -9.28 0.17 3.38
C PHE A 452 -8.08 1.02 3.00
N GLY A 453 -8.23 1.91 2.00
CA GLY A 453 -7.13 2.78 1.59
C GLY A 453 -6.72 3.79 2.66
N ALA A 454 -7.68 4.45 3.32
CA ALA A 454 -7.39 5.46 4.33
C ALA A 454 -6.72 4.87 5.58
N LEU A 455 -7.32 3.84 6.20
CA LEU A 455 -6.80 3.25 7.43
C LEU A 455 -5.45 2.56 7.22
N SER A 456 -5.28 1.85 6.12
CA SER A 456 -4.01 1.18 5.83
C SER A 456 -2.89 2.18 5.57
N THR A 457 -3.19 3.30 4.90
CA THR A 457 -2.23 4.38 4.69
C THR A 457 -1.83 5.06 6.01
N LEU A 458 -2.79 5.29 6.92
CA LEU A 458 -2.51 5.80 8.25
C LEU A 458 -1.60 4.84 9.04
N PHE A 459 -1.92 3.54 9.02
CA PHE A 459 -1.16 2.51 9.70
C PHE A 459 0.26 2.37 9.15
N VAL A 460 0.42 2.28 7.83
CA VAL A 460 1.73 2.22 7.17
C VAL A 460 2.54 3.48 7.45
N ASN A 461 1.94 4.67 7.39
CA ASN A 461 2.65 5.90 7.71
C ASN A 461 3.08 5.96 9.18
N PHE A 462 2.27 5.44 10.10
CA PHE A 462 2.59 5.36 11.53
C PHE A 462 3.81 4.46 11.80
N LEU A 463 3.90 3.33 11.11
CA LEU A 463 5.02 2.38 11.27
C LEU A 463 6.28 2.76 10.49
N ARG A 464 6.25 3.83 9.69
CA ARG A 464 7.35 4.16 8.76
C ARG A 464 8.67 4.47 9.47
N GLU A 465 8.65 5.27 10.54
CA GLU A 465 9.88 5.61 11.28
C GLU A 465 10.44 4.41 12.06
N PRO A 466 9.64 3.65 12.85
CA PRO A 466 10.13 2.42 13.47
C PRO A 466 10.68 1.42 12.44
N ALA A 467 10.03 1.28 11.27
CA ALA A 467 10.47 0.36 10.24
C ALA A 467 11.85 0.73 9.66
N LYS A 468 12.22 2.01 9.56
CA LYS A 468 13.57 2.41 9.10
C LYS A 468 14.67 1.92 10.04
N ILE A 469 14.36 1.88 11.33
CA ILE A 469 15.28 1.45 12.38
C ILE A 469 15.36 -0.07 12.38
N ILE A 470 14.21 -0.75 12.48
CA ILE A 470 14.14 -2.20 12.62
C ILE A 470 14.53 -2.92 11.32
N LEU A 471 14.04 -2.42 10.19
CA LEU A 471 14.18 -3.00 8.85
C LEU A 471 15.11 -2.13 8.00
N LYS A 472 16.29 -1.79 8.54
CA LYS A 472 17.31 -0.95 7.90
C LYS A 472 17.78 -1.43 6.52
N HIS A 473 17.53 -2.69 6.17
CA HIS A 473 17.87 -3.29 4.89
C HIS A 473 16.67 -3.45 3.94
N ASP A 474 15.52 -2.85 4.28
CA ASP A 474 14.38 -2.62 3.39
C ASP A 474 14.24 -1.12 3.07
N PRO A 475 15.16 -0.54 2.29
CA PRO A 475 15.17 0.90 2.02
C PRO A 475 13.98 1.37 1.16
N LEU A 476 13.29 0.43 0.50
CA LEU A 476 12.11 0.70 -0.33
C LEU A 476 10.79 0.52 0.43
N HIS A 477 10.84 0.18 1.73
CA HIS A 477 9.68 -0.09 2.58
C HIS A 477 8.74 -1.18 2.03
N ILE A 478 9.25 -2.11 1.22
CA ILE A 478 8.44 -3.16 0.57
C ILE A 478 7.71 -4.00 1.62
N SER A 479 8.37 -4.32 2.73
CA SER A 479 7.78 -5.05 3.84
C SER A 479 6.56 -4.33 4.40
N LEU A 480 6.67 -3.03 4.59
CA LEU A 480 5.61 -2.23 5.20
C LEU A 480 4.45 -2.00 4.23
N LEU A 481 4.77 -1.69 2.96
CA LEU A 481 3.76 -1.48 1.91
C LEU A 481 2.97 -2.77 1.62
N HIS A 482 3.61 -3.93 1.67
CA HIS A 482 2.96 -5.20 1.35
C HIS A 482 2.44 -5.95 2.58
N ALA A 483 3.29 -6.27 3.57
CA ALA A 483 2.82 -6.99 4.76
C ALA A 483 2.04 -6.10 5.71
N GLY A 484 2.47 -4.85 5.93
CA GLY A 484 1.75 -3.91 6.79
C GLY A 484 0.34 -3.63 6.28
N ALA A 485 0.21 -3.22 5.02
CA ALA A 485 -1.09 -2.98 4.40
C ALA A 485 -1.91 -4.28 4.22
N GLY A 486 -1.25 -5.41 3.89
CA GLY A 486 -1.90 -6.70 3.71
C GLY A 486 -2.55 -7.21 4.99
N VAL A 487 -1.89 -7.08 6.15
CA VAL A 487 -2.45 -7.46 7.46
C VAL A 487 -3.68 -6.61 7.81
N VAL A 488 -3.60 -5.29 7.59
CA VAL A 488 -4.77 -4.41 7.79
C VAL A 488 -5.90 -4.80 6.85
N GLY A 489 -5.59 -5.07 5.58
CA GLY A 489 -6.55 -5.53 4.57
C GLY A 489 -7.26 -6.81 4.94
N MET A 490 -6.53 -7.83 5.40
CA MET A 490 -7.11 -9.10 5.88
C MET A 490 -8.05 -8.86 7.07
N GLY A 491 -7.63 -8.05 8.04
CA GLY A 491 -8.45 -7.69 9.20
C GLY A 491 -9.74 -6.96 8.81
N LEU A 492 -9.65 -5.94 7.94
CA LEU A 492 -10.81 -5.21 7.44
C LEU A 492 -11.73 -6.08 6.58
N THR A 493 -11.18 -7.05 5.84
CA THR A 493 -11.99 -8.01 5.07
C THR A 493 -12.89 -8.82 5.99
N GLY A 494 -12.34 -9.30 7.12
CA GLY A 494 -13.14 -9.99 8.13
C GLY A 494 -14.25 -9.14 8.75
N LEU A 495 -14.12 -7.81 8.76
CA LEU A 495 -15.12 -6.89 9.32
C LEU A 495 -16.20 -6.46 8.32
N PHE A 496 -15.85 -6.32 7.03
CA PHE A 496 -16.73 -5.71 6.02
C PHE A 496 -17.27 -6.67 4.96
N ALA A 497 -16.83 -7.94 4.95
CA ALA A 497 -17.31 -8.94 4.01
C ALA A 497 -18.82 -9.20 4.17
N ARG A 498 -19.54 -9.33 3.06
CA ARG A 498 -20.98 -9.61 3.03
C ARG A 498 -21.48 -10.18 1.70
#